data_AF-A0A147JCF9-F1
#
_entry.id   AF-A0A147JCF9-F1
#
_cell.length_a   1.000
_cell.length_b   1.000
_cell.length_c   1.000
_cell.angle_alpha   90.00
_cell.angle_beta   90.00
_cell.angle_gamma   90.00
#
_symmetry.space_group_name_H-M   'P 1'
#
loop_
_entity.id
_entity.type
_entity.pdbx_description
1 polymer ?
#
loop_
_entity_poly.entity_id
_entity_poly.type
_entity_poly.pdbx_seq_one_letter_code
_entity_poly.pdbx_strand_id
1 'polypeptide(L)'
;MSTNSESFCALLDAHDDAVHRFNAVPDDGRVTPEYEEALQAMSEALDRADKAVPTSWPEFARLLGHMACGGQTGIDEDNANRLMLHARRLLAVPEEHRIAWDAALAEYQRLKAIFDDIASGIDGEDEANEASLDALDTLIVDTPAPDFDALLLKMDAAQERCQDIPFLEEYAAAIRADVERLKQGVR
;
A
#
# COMPACT_ATOMS: atom_id res chain seq x y z
N MET A 1 -21.30 -8.88 7.98
CA MET A 1 -20.11 -8.14 8.44
C MET A 1 -19.80 -7.14 7.34
N SER A 2 -19.86 -5.84 7.62
CA SER A 2 -19.61 -4.82 6.60
C SER A 2 -18.11 -4.75 6.33
N THR A 3 -17.72 -4.60 5.06
CA THR A 3 -16.31 -4.42 4.70
C THR A 3 -15.82 -3.02 5.07
N ASN A 4 -14.50 -2.84 5.19
CA ASN A 4 -13.92 -1.52 5.51
C ASN A 4 -14.27 -0.47 4.44
N SER A 5 -14.38 -0.86 3.16
CA SER A 5 -14.77 0.01 2.04
C SER A 5 -16.27 0.39 2.09
N GLU A 6 -17.16 -0.54 2.43
CA GLU A 6 -18.58 -0.24 2.66
C GLU A 6 -18.76 0.74 3.82
N SER A 7 -18.01 0.54 4.90
CA SER A 7 -18.02 1.41 6.07
C SER A 7 -17.53 2.82 5.71
N PHE A 8 -16.47 2.93 4.91
CA PHE A 8 -15.98 4.21 4.39
C PHE A 8 -17.06 4.94 3.56
N CYS A 9 -17.63 4.26 2.57
CA CYS A 9 -18.64 4.85 1.68
C CYS A 9 -19.85 5.33 2.48
N ALA A 10 -20.35 4.51 3.41
CA ALA A 10 -21.52 4.85 4.22
C ALA A 10 -21.31 6.12 5.07
N LEU A 11 -20.10 6.37 5.56
CA LEU A 11 -19.81 7.58 6.35
C LEU A 11 -19.86 8.85 5.50
N LEU A 12 -19.26 8.83 4.31
CA LEU A 12 -19.27 9.99 3.42
C LEU A 12 -20.64 10.22 2.79
N ASP A 13 -21.34 9.16 2.41
CA ASP A 13 -22.71 9.24 1.89
C ASP A 13 -23.67 9.82 2.95
N ALA A 14 -23.51 9.42 4.22
CA ALA A 14 -24.31 9.97 5.32
C ALA A 14 -24.07 11.47 5.56
N HIS A 15 -22.84 11.95 5.34
CA HIS A 15 -22.53 13.37 5.36
C HIS A 15 -23.17 14.11 4.18
N ASP A 16 -23.03 13.58 2.96
CA ASP A 16 -23.62 14.19 1.76
C ASP A 16 -25.15 14.31 1.91
N ASP A 17 -25.81 13.29 2.47
CA ASP A 17 -27.23 13.30 2.81
C ASP A 17 -27.58 14.32 3.91
N ALA A 18 -26.71 14.52 4.91
CA ALA A 18 -26.93 15.49 5.97
C ALA A 18 -26.81 16.93 5.46
N VAL A 19 -25.83 17.20 4.60
CA VAL A 19 -25.66 18.48 3.90
C VAL A 19 -26.87 18.76 3.00
N HIS A 20 -27.34 17.77 2.25
CA HIS A 20 -28.55 17.94 1.42
C HIS A 20 -29.77 18.27 2.28
N ARG A 21 -29.95 17.59 3.41
CA ARG A 21 -31.06 17.87 4.34
C ARG A 21 -30.97 19.27 4.93
N PHE A 22 -29.79 19.69 5.36
CA PHE A 22 -29.55 21.04 5.88
C PHE A 22 -29.87 22.11 4.82
N ASN A 23 -29.36 21.95 3.60
CA ASN A 23 -29.62 22.89 2.49
C ASN A 23 -31.08 22.92 2.01
N ALA A 24 -31.88 21.91 2.37
CA ALA A 24 -33.31 21.88 2.07
C ALA A 24 -34.18 22.59 3.13
N VAL A 25 -33.61 22.96 4.28
CA VAL A 25 -34.32 23.75 5.30
C VAL A 25 -34.52 25.18 4.76
N PRO A 26 -35.76 25.72 4.79
CA PRO A 26 -36.02 27.07 4.32
C PRO A 26 -35.19 28.12 5.09
N ASP A 27 -34.43 28.93 4.36
CA ASP A 27 -33.72 30.08 4.93
C ASP A 27 -34.68 31.27 5.05
N ASP A 28 -35.52 31.26 6.08
CA ASP A 28 -36.44 32.35 6.40
C ASP A 28 -35.83 33.39 7.37
N GLY A 29 -34.51 33.29 7.61
CA GLY A 29 -33.75 34.13 8.54
C GLY A 29 -34.07 33.90 10.01
N ARG A 30 -34.88 32.89 10.36
CA ARG A 30 -35.18 32.51 11.74
C ARG A 30 -34.49 31.20 12.05
N VAL A 31 -33.89 31.13 13.24
CA VAL A 31 -33.38 29.86 13.77
C VAL A 31 -34.60 29.08 14.27
N THR A 32 -35.03 28.09 13.48
CA THR A 32 -36.09 27.16 13.87
C THR A 32 -35.48 25.90 14.51
N PRO A 33 -36.24 25.15 15.31
CA PRO A 33 -35.78 23.85 15.83
C PRO A 33 -35.32 22.91 14.71
N GLU A 34 -36.01 22.92 13.57
CA GLU A 34 -35.65 22.09 12.41
C GLU A 34 -34.30 22.50 11.80
N TYR A 35 -33.98 23.80 11.80
CA TYR A 35 -32.66 24.29 11.37
C TYR A 35 -31.56 23.82 12.33
N GLU A 36 -31.78 23.94 13.64
CA GLU A 36 -30.80 23.50 14.65
C GLU A 36 -30.56 21.98 14.60
N GLU A 37 -31.62 21.18 14.45
CA GLU A 37 -31.53 19.73 14.30
C GLU A 37 -30.75 19.34 13.03
N ALA A 38 -31.03 20.01 11.91
CA ALA A 38 -30.33 19.74 10.65
C ALA A 38 -28.85 20.15 10.73
N LEU A 39 -28.55 21.29 11.38
CA LEU A 39 -27.18 21.76 11.61
C LEU A 39 -26.40 20.79 12.50
N GLN A 40 -27.01 20.32 13.59
CA GLN A 40 -26.42 19.34 14.49
C GLN A 40 -26.14 18.02 13.76
N ALA A 41 -27.12 17.52 13.00
CA ALA A 41 -26.96 16.28 12.23
C ALA A 41 -25.85 16.39 11.17
N MET A 42 -25.74 17.54 10.50
CA MET A 42 -24.67 17.82 9.55
C MET A 42 -23.30 17.84 10.25
N SER A 43 -23.18 18.54 11.38
CA SER A 43 -21.92 18.61 12.14
C SER A 43 -21.47 17.24 12.65
N GLU A 44 -22.37 16.39 13.11
CA GLU A 44 -22.03 15.04 13.55
C GLU A 44 -21.63 14.12 12.39
N ALA A 45 -22.32 14.24 11.25
CA ALA A 45 -21.98 13.45 10.07
C ALA A 45 -20.60 13.85 9.53
N LEU A 46 -20.26 15.14 9.59
CA LEU A 46 -18.96 15.68 9.22
C LEU A 46 -17.83 15.11 10.07
N ASP A 47 -17.95 15.17 11.41
CA ASP A 47 -16.94 14.59 12.31
C ASP A 47 -16.71 13.09 12.08
N ARG A 48 -17.77 12.35 11.74
CA ARG A 48 -17.66 10.93 11.40
C ARG A 48 -17.01 10.70 10.03
N ALA A 49 -17.36 11.49 9.02
CA ALA A 49 -16.79 11.40 7.68
C ALA A 49 -15.29 11.76 7.67
N ASP A 50 -14.88 12.77 8.44
CA ASP A 50 -13.48 13.14 8.62
C ASP A 50 -12.64 11.98 9.19
N LYS A 51 -13.24 11.14 10.03
CA LYS A 51 -12.59 9.97 10.65
C LYS A 51 -12.65 8.70 9.79
N ALA A 52 -13.25 8.76 8.60
CA ALA A 52 -13.32 7.62 7.71
C ALA A 52 -11.92 7.17 7.27
N VAL A 53 -11.71 5.85 7.19
CA VAL A 53 -10.43 5.26 6.81
C VAL A 53 -10.50 4.79 5.37
N PRO A 54 -9.85 5.49 4.41
CA PRO A 54 -9.82 5.04 3.02
C PRO A 54 -8.95 3.80 2.91
N THR A 55 -9.42 2.86 2.08
CA THR A 55 -8.76 1.59 1.77
C THR A 55 -8.23 1.55 0.34
N SER A 56 -8.54 2.57 -0.46
CA SER A 56 -8.07 2.72 -1.84
C SER A 56 -7.78 4.18 -2.18
N TRP A 57 -7.04 4.41 -3.25
CA TRP A 57 -6.75 5.76 -3.75
C TRP A 57 -7.99 6.57 -4.16
N PRO A 58 -9.00 5.98 -4.84
CA PRO A 58 -10.26 6.69 -5.09
C PRO A 58 -10.98 7.14 -3.80
N GLU A 59 -10.99 6.29 -2.77
CA GLU A 59 -11.56 6.64 -1.46
C GLU A 59 -10.75 7.74 -0.79
N PHE A 60 -9.41 7.67 -0.83
CA PHE A 60 -8.53 8.72 -0.32
C PHE A 60 -8.77 10.05 -1.01
N ALA A 61 -8.89 10.06 -2.34
CA ALA A 61 -9.19 11.28 -3.10
C ALA A 61 -10.57 11.85 -2.72
N ARG A 62 -11.57 11.00 -2.49
CA ARG A 62 -12.90 11.43 -2.02
C ARG A 62 -12.82 12.06 -0.62
N LEU A 63 -12.08 11.45 0.30
CA LEU A 63 -11.86 11.98 1.66
C LEU A 63 -11.10 13.32 1.63
N LEU A 64 -10.06 13.42 0.82
CA LEU A 64 -9.31 14.66 0.63
C LEU A 64 -10.21 15.78 0.08
N GLY A 65 -11.04 15.48 -0.91
CA GLY A 65 -12.02 16.43 -1.46
C GLY A 65 -13.05 16.87 -0.43
N HIS A 66 -13.55 15.94 0.38
CA HIS A 66 -14.46 16.23 1.49
C HIS A 66 -13.82 17.21 2.51
N MET A 67 -12.60 16.92 2.98
CA MET A 67 -11.88 17.78 3.93
C MET A 67 -11.49 19.15 3.35
N ALA A 68 -11.22 19.22 2.04
CA ALA A 68 -10.85 20.46 1.36
C ALA A 68 -12.07 21.39 1.12
N CYS A 69 -13.27 20.84 0.95
CA CYS A 69 -14.47 21.60 0.57
C CYS A 69 -15.51 21.78 1.69
N GLY A 70 -15.48 20.96 2.76
CA GLY A 70 -16.56 20.89 3.75
C GLY A 70 -16.17 20.66 5.21
N GLY A 71 -14.87 20.58 5.55
CA GLY A 71 -14.39 20.39 6.92
C GLY A 71 -14.82 21.53 7.87
N GLN A 72 -15.17 21.18 9.13
CA GLN A 72 -15.49 22.15 10.20
C GLN A 72 -14.27 23.04 10.50
N THR A 73 -13.10 22.49 10.23
CA THR A 73 -11.79 23.11 10.13
C THR A 73 -11.22 22.65 8.78
N GLY A 74 -11.16 23.52 7.77
CA GLY A 74 -10.42 23.18 6.53
C GLY A 74 -9.02 22.68 6.90
N ILE A 75 -8.46 21.73 6.12
CA ILE A 75 -7.23 20.95 6.42
C ILE A 75 -6.34 21.61 7.50
N ASP A 76 -6.58 21.26 8.76
CA ASP A 76 -5.76 21.64 9.89
C ASP A 76 -4.60 20.64 10.06
N GLU A 77 -3.72 20.90 11.03
CA GLU A 77 -2.54 20.04 11.25
C GLU A 77 -2.92 18.59 11.57
N ASP A 78 -4.00 18.37 12.32
CA ASP A 78 -4.46 17.03 12.68
C ASP A 78 -5.03 16.28 11.47
N ASN A 79 -5.88 16.93 10.67
CA ASN A 79 -6.42 16.37 9.44
C ASN A 79 -5.32 16.12 8.39
N ALA A 80 -4.36 17.03 8.25
CA ALA A 80 -3.20 16.84 7.39
C ALA A 80 -2.37 15.62 7.82
N ASN A 81 -2.11 15.48 9.12
CA ASN A 81 -1.39 14.33 9.67
C ASN A 81 -2.13 13.01 9.41
N ARG A 82 -3.47 12.98 9.56
CA ARG A 82 -4.27 11.79 9.22
C ARG A 82 -4.22 11.47 7.73
N LEU A 83 -4.39 12.46 6.86
CA LEU A 83 -4.30 12.28 5.40
C LEU A 83 -2.92 11.74 5.00
N MET A 84 -1.85 12.28 5.57
CA MET A 84 -0.50 11.77 5.35
C MET A 84 -0.32 10.33 5.82
N LEU A 85 -0.91 9.95 6.96
CA LEU A 85 -0.90 8.57 7.44
C LEU A 85 -1.67 7.63 6.51
N HIS A 86 -2.82 8.05 5.99
CA HIS A 86 -3.59 7.28 5.01
C HIS A 86 -2.84 7.11 3.70
N ALA A 87 -2.28 8.19 3.15
CA ALA A 87 -1.44 8.13 1.96
C ALA A 87 -0.25 7.18 2.17
N ARG A 88 0.43 7.26 3.32
CA ARG A 88 1.51 6.32 3.66
C ARG A 88 1.05 4.88 3.74
N ARG A 89 -0.15 4.61 4.27
CA ARG A 89 -0.71 3.24 4.31
C ARG A 89 -1.04 2.71 2.92
N LEU A 90 -1.54 3.56 2.02
CA LEU A 90 -1.84 3.20 0.64
C LEU A 90 -0.57 3.04 -0.21
N LEU A 91 0.48 3.81 0.11
CA LEU A 91 1.82 3.68 -0.48
C LEU A 91 2.63 2.53 0.12
N ALA A 92 2.34 2.14 1.36
CA ALA A 92 3.05 1.06 2.03
C ALA A 92 2.74 -0.24 1.31
N VAL A 93 3.78 -0.84 0.75
CA VAL A 93 3.74 -2.23 0.35
C VAL A 93 3.41 -3.06 1.60
N PRO A 94 2.57 -4.10 1.51
CA PRO A 94 2.24 -4.96 2.65
C PRO A 94 3.51 -5.30 3.43
N GLU A 95 3.52 -5.02 4.73
CA GLU A 95 4.66 -5.27 5.62
C GLU A 95 5.14 -6.72 5.51
N GLU A 96 4.21 -7.63 5.22
CA GLU A 96 4.43 -9.04 4.89
C GLU A 96 5.40 -9.24 3.72
N HIS A 97 5.31 -8.46 2.64
CA HIS A 97 6.25 -8.56 1.51
C HIS A 97 7.65 -8.10 1.90
N ARG A 98 7.77 -7.08 2.75
CA ARG A 98 9.09 -6.62 3.21
C ARG A 98 9.73 -7.61 4.16
N ILE A 99 8.98 -8.18 5.10
CA ILE A 99 9.46 -9.24 5.98
C ILE A 99 9.87 -10.48 5.16
N ALA A 100 9.05 -10.89 4.19
CA ALA A 100 9.36 -12.02 3.32
C ALA A 100 10.63 -11.75 2.48
N TRP A 101 10.76 -10.53 1.94
CA TRP A 101 11.94 -10.09 1.21
C TRP A 101 13.20 -10.14 2.05
N ASP A 102 13.19 -9.52 3.23
CA ASP A 102 14.36 -9.47 4.11
C ASP A 102 14.80 -10.88 4.52
N ALA A 103 13.83 -11.79 4.77
CA ALA A 103 14.12 -13.18 5.10
C ALA A 103 14.74 -13.95 3.92
N ALA A 104 14.18 -13.81 2.70
CA ALA A 104 14.71 -14.47 1.51
C ALA A 104 16.10 -13.95 1.14
N LEU A 105 16.31 -12.63 1.23
CA LEU A 105 17.60 -12.01 0.95
C LEU A 105 18.66 -12.46 1.94
N ALA A 106 18.34 -12.50 3.23
CA ALA A 106 19.25 -12.97 4.27
C ALA A 106 19.64 -14.45 4.06
N GLU A 107 18.68 -15.30 3.65
CA GLU A 107 18.95 -16.72 3.40
C GLU A 107 19.83 -16.93 2.16
N TYR A 108 19.54 -16.22 1.06
CA TYR A 108 20.40 -16.23 -0.11
C TYR A 108 21.83 -15.78 0.24
N GLN A 109 21.99 -14.67 0.95
CA GLN A 109 23.30 -14.17 1.36
C GLN A 109 24.04 -15.16 2.26
N ARG A 110 23.33 -15.81 3.19
CA ARG A 110 23.91 -16.83 4.08
C ARG A 110 24.42 -18.03 3.28
N LEU A 111 23.63 -18.56 2.36
CA LEU A 111 24.00 -19.73 1.55
C LEU A 111 25.10 -19.40 0.55
N LYS A 112 25.06 -18.21 -0.06
CA LYS A 112 26.13 -17.73 -0.94
C LYS A 112 27.45 -17.60 -0.20
N ALA A 113 27.44 -17.07 1.02
CA ALA A 113 28.66 -16.99 1.85
C ALA A 113 29.23 -18.37 2.20
N ILE A 114 28.36 -19.36 2.47
CA ILE A 114 28.81 -20.73 2.72
C ILE A 114 29.48 -21.31 1.48
N PHE A 115 28.88 -21.14 0.30
CA PHE A 115 29.47 -21.59 -0.96
C PHE A 115 30.82 -20.89 -1.22
N ASP A 116 30.91 -19.58 -1.04
CA ASP A 116 32.13 -18.80 -1.28
C ASP A 116 33.30 -19.17 -0.35
N ASP A 117 32.99 -19.64 0.86
CA ASP A 117 33.99 -20.08 1.84
C ASP A 117 34.49 -21.53 1.58
N ILE A 118 33.80 -22.31 0.76
CA ILE A 118 34.23 -23.68 0.42
C ILE A 118 35.36 -23.62 -0.60
N ALA A 119 36.49 -24.26 -0.27
CA ALA A 119 37.59 -24.40 -1.22
C ALA A 119 37.20 -25.34 -2.36
N SER A 120 37.58 -24.97 -3.58
CA SER A 120 37.18 -25.70 -4.78
C SER A 120 37.76 -27.12 -4.84
N GLY A 121 36.96 -28.06 -5.35
CA GLY A 121 37.28 -29.48 -5.50
C GLY A 121 37.09 -30.31 -4.24
N ILE A 122 36.37 -29.80 -3.24
CA ILE A 122 36.06 -30.50 -1.98
C ILE A 122 34.63 -31.04 -2.03
N ASP A 123 34.42 -32.22 -1.43
CA ASP A 123 33.10 -32.80 -1.25
C ASP A 123 32.14 -31.79 -0.57
N GLY A 124 31.02 -31.48 -1.25
CA GLY A 124 29.99 -30.54 -0.79
C GLY A 124 29.96 -29.18 -1.51
N GLU A 125 30.91 -28.87 -2.40
CA GLU A 125 30.91 -27.65 -3.22
C GLU A 125 29.66 -27.55 -4.11
N ASP A 126 29.34 -28.63 -4.83
CA ASP A 126 28.18 -28.69 -5.72
C ASP A 126 26.85 -28.51 -4.97
N GLU A 127 26.72 -29.15 -3.81
CA GLU A 127 25.52 -29.07 -2.96
C GLU A 127 25.34 -27.65 -2.38
N ALA A 128 26.43 -27.00 -1.96
CA ALA A 128 26.40 -25.63 -1.48
C ALA A 128 26.08 -24.63 -2.60
N ASN A 129 26.60 -24.86 -3.81
CA ASN A 129 26.26 -24.08 -4.99
C ASN A 129 24.77 -24.21 -5.31
N GLU A 130 24.26 -25.43 -5.43
CA GLU A 130 22.84 -25.72 -5.70
C GLU A 130 21.92 -25.05 -4.68
N ALA A 131 22.21 -25.19 -3.38
CA ALA A 131 21.44 -24.54 -2.33
C ALA A 131 21.45 -22.99 -2.46
N SER A 132 22.58 -22.40 -2.81
CA SER A 132 22.66 -20.94 -3.02
C SER A 132 21.86 -20.47 -4.23
N LEU A 133 21.80 -21.29 -5.30
CA LEU A 133 21.04 -21.00 -6.50
C LEU A 133 19.53 -21.16 -6.26
N ASP A 134 19.11 -22.18 -5.54
CA ASP A 134 17.69 -22.38 -5.16
C ASP A 134 17.18 -21.21 -4.31
N ALA A 135 18.01 -20.71 -3.40
CA ALA A 135 17.67 -19.53 -2.60
C ALA A 135 17.59 -18.26 -3.45
N LEU A 136 18.45 -18.13 -4.47
CA LEU A 136 18.39 -17.03 -5.42
C LEU A 136 17.11 -17.09 -6.27
N ASP A 137 16.73 -18.27 -6.73
CA ASP A 137 15.48 -18.51 -7.46
C ASP A 137 14.27 -18.12 -6.60
N THR A 138 14.26 -18.54 -5.34
CA THR A 138 13.22 -18.15 -4.36
C THR A 138 13.15 -16.63 -4.19
N LEU A 139 14.30 -15.95 -4.10
CA LEU A 139 14.37 -14.50 -3.98
C LEU A 139 13.80 -13.81 -5.23
N ILE A 140 14.18 -14.26 -6.43
CA ILE A 140 13.79 -13.62 -7.69
C ILE A 140 12.33 -13.94 -8.06
N VAL A 141 11.95 -15.20 -8.02
CA VAL A 141 10.67 -15.71 -8.55
C VAL A 141 9.56 -15.62 -7.52
N ASP A 142 9.80 -16.15 -6.32
CA ASP A 142 8.72 -16.39 -5.35
C ASP A 142 8.50 -15.24 -4.38
N THR A 143 9.50 -14.37 -4.19
CA THR A 143 9.47 -13.33 -3.15
C THR A 143 9.18 -11.95 -3.75
N PRO A 144 8.01 -11.34 -3.55
CA PRO A 144 7.68 -10.08 -4.22
C PRO A 144 8.57 -8.92 -3.75
N ALA A 145 9.17 -8.15 -4.68
CA ALA A 145 10.03 -7.02 -4.33
C ALA A 145 9.26 -5.90 -3.57
N PRO A 146 9.70 -5.46 -2.38
CA PRO A 146 8.95 -4.49 -1.59
C PRO A 146 8.98 -3.07 -2.15
N ASP A 147 9.94 -2.72 -2.99
CA ASP A 147 10.10 -1.40 -3.59
C ASP A 147 10.95 -1.48 -4.87
N PHE A 148 11.20 -0.32 -5.50
CA PHE A 148 12.02 -0.25 -6.71
C PHE A 148 13.50 -0.58 -6.47
N ASP A 149 14.03 -0.33 -5.28
CA ASP A 149 15.42 -0.65 -4.97
C ASP A 149 15.61 -2.17 -4.89
N ALA A 150 14.68 -2.87 -4.25
CA ALA A 150 14.63 -4.33 -4.24
C ALA A 150 14.39 -4.92 -5.63
N LEU A 151 13.54 -4.28 -6.46
CA LEU A 151 13.33 -4.71 -7.85
C LEU A 151 14.63 -4.60 -8.67
N LEU A 152 15.37 -3.50 -8.52
CA LEU A 152 16.68 -3.34 -9.19
C LEU A 152 17.65 -4.43 -8.76
N LEU A 153 17.71 -4.75 -7.46
CA LEU A 153 18.52 -5.85 -6.96
C LEU A 153 18.14 -7.19 -7.63
N LYS A 154 16.85 -7.51 -7.77
CA LYS A 154 16.43 -8.73 -8.48
C LYS A 154 16.88 -8.73 -9.94
N MET A 155 16.76 -7.59 -10.63
CA MET A 155 17.14 -7.48 -12.03
C MET A 155 18.65 -7.73 -12.21
N ASP A 156 19.47 -7.15 -11.34
CA ASP A 156 20.92 -7.33 -11.35
C ASP A 156 21.28 -8.79 -11.06
N ALA A 157 20.66 -9.41 -10.05
CA ALA A 157 20.92 -10.79 -9.68
C ALA A 157 20.45 -11.80 -10.75
N ALA A 158 19.30 -11.53 -11.38
CA ALA A 158 18.79 -12.30 -12.51
C ALA A 158 19.73 -12.22 -13.72
N GLN A 159 20.27 -11.03 -13.98
CA GLN A 159 21.24 -10.80 -15.06
C GLN A 159 22.54 -11.55 -14.80
N GLU A 160 23.10 -11.46 -13.58
CA GLU A 160 24.31 -12.18 -13.19
C GLU A 160 24.12 -13.69 -13.33
N ARG A 161 22.99 -14.22 -12.84
CA ARG A 161 22.65 -15.65 -12.92
C ARG A 161 22.51 -16.15 -14.36
N CYS A 162 22.06 -15.27 -15.26
CA CYS A 162 21.87 -15.56 -16.68
C CYS A 162 23.02 -15.04 -17.56
N GLN A 163 24.19 -14.73 -17.00
CA GLN A 163 25.29 -14.16 -17.79
C GLN A 163 25.75 -15.09 -18.93
N ASP A 164 25.80 -16.39 -18.66
CA ASP A 164 26.30 -17.41 -19.60
C ASP A 164 25.20 -18.33 -20.13
N ILE A 165 23.93 -18.08 -19.76
CA ILE A 165 22.77 -18.87 -20.17
C ILE A 165 21.64 -17.96 -20.68
N PRO A 166 20.70 -18.47 -21.50
CA PRO A 166 19.53 -17.69 -21.88
C PRO A 166 18.75 -17.19 -20.65
N PHE A 167 18.26 -15.96 -20.73
CA PHE A 167 17.44 -15.38 -19.67
C PHE A 167 16.17 -16.21 -19.44
N LEU A 168 15.90 -16.55 -18.19
CA LEU A 168 14.78 -17.42 -17.82
C LEU A 168 13.44 -16.67 -17.94
N GLU A 169 12.44 -17.29 -18.57
CA GLU A 169 11.11 -16.68 -18.73
C GLU A 169 10.43 -16.41 -17.38
N GLU A 170 10.67 -17.27 -16.39
CA GLU A 170 10.13 -17.16 -15.03
C GLU A 170 10.63 -15.89 -14.34
N TYR A 171 11.91 -15.54 -14.51
CA TYR A 171 12.47 -14.29 -14.00
C TYR A 171 11.82 -13.08 -14.65
N ALA A 172 11.65 -13.11 -15.98
CA ALA A 172 11.01 -12.02 -16.72
C ALA A 172 9.55 -11.83 -16.28
N ALA A 173 8.83 -12.93 -16.04
CA ALA A 173 7.46 -12.92 -15.55
C ALA A 173 7.37 -12.33 -14.13
N ALA A 174 8.24 -12.76 -13.21
CA ALA A 174 8.29 -12.26 -11.83
C ALA A 174 8.63 -10.77 -11.76
N ILE A 175 9.67 -10.33 -12.49
CA ILE A 175 10.07 -8.92 -12.58
C ILE A 175 8.93 -8.06 -13.16
N ARG A 176 8.23 -8.55 -14.19
CA ARG A 176 7.07 -7.84 -14.76
C ARG A 176 5.92 -7.73 -13.76
N ALA A 177 5.65 -8.79 -13.00
CA ALA A 177 4.61 -8.78 -11.97
C ALA A 177 4.93 -7.75 -10.87
N ASP A 178 6.20 -7.67 -10.45
CA ASP A 178 6.66 -6.67 -9.49
C ASP A 178 6.55 -5.24 -10.03
N VAL A 179 6.91 -5.00 -11.29
CA VAL A 179 6.72 -3.68 -11.94
C VAL A 179 5.26 -3.26 -11.94
N GLU A 180 4.33 -4.13 -12.33
CA GLU A 180 2.92 -3.78 -12.37
C GLU A 180 2.34 -3.56 -10.97
N ARG A 181 2.76 -4.36 -9.98
CA ARG A 181 2.36 -4.18 -8.57
C ARG A 181 2.87 -2.85 -8.02
N LEU A 182 4.15 -2.53 -8.22
CA LEU A 182 4.75 -1.28 -7.74
C LEU A 182 4.14 -0.06 -8.43
N LYS A 183 3.80 -0.14 -9.73
CA LYS A 183 3.08 0.93 -10.46
C LYS A 183 1.68 1.21 -9.88
N GLN A 184 1.02 0.20 -9.32
CA GLN A 184 -0.30 0.36 -8.70
C GLN A 184 -0.22 1.03 -7.32
N GLY A 185 0.88 0.84 -6.59
CA GLY A 185 1.13 1.49 -5.30
C GLY A 185 1.46 2.98 -5.41
N VAL A 186 2.02 3.43 -6.54
CA VAL A 186 2.55 4.81 -6.74
C VAL A 186 1.51 5.81 -7.28
N ARG A 187 0.23 5.44 -7.43
CA ARG A 187 -0.78 6.29 -8.08
C ARG A 187 -1.59 7.16 -7.15
#